data_AF-A0A952P6W0-F1
#
_entry.id   AF-A0A952P6W0-F1
#
_cell.length_a   1.000
_cell.length_b   1.000
_cell.length_c   1.000
_cell.angle_alpha   90.00
_cell.angle_beta   90.00
_cell.angle_gamma   90.00
#
_symmetry.space_group_name_H-M   'P 1'
#
loop_
_entity.id
_entity.type
_entity.pdbx_description
1 polymer ?
#
loop_
_entity_poly.entity_id
_entity_poly.type
_entity_poly.pdbx_seq_one_letter_code
_entity_poly.pdbx_strand_id
1 'polypeptide(L)'
;MADRATWYRIRREMFEQLMAEVSVRWGREQGELKSYRKAYAKETSAPWRVSDQEALLKAALGHQLLLIGDFHALQQSQKTQLRLLERLRLAKAGSFSLAVECFAAKFQKDVDAYLAGTLSEEKFLKKIGWAKNWGFPWEHYRALFDWARQHQIRVLALNGLQTKMRERDRFAAELLAQQIEKNPDGRWVVLYGDLHLSQSKLPAELKKRRLPPPFRIFQNVEEASFRLMKKGLDHQVDVVKFDRSSYVVLSVPPWVKWQNYLLWLDHTLDDELNEGVGDVTDSVARMVDWLKQELRLEVSTSHLTVYTAGDPDLWSRVRSSASTHERQWIEMLIEDGRSFYLSKAGWGYLARPSVNHAASLAMQFVHDQITGGSSLGFRFPEDFTRMIWIEAVAYFGSKIINPKRKSDTLFDIRSSLSSRRGNDRGQEALRLALSQKMVELMDAAGAKKITPFRPKHKSSWIAAAHLLGALAGERLYHGYRKNLISASTVAAVLRKPLKHDGFDLIYREVLEMIEALPAPFRSKKEKL
;
A
#
# COMPACT_ATOMS: atom_id res chain seq x y z
N MET A 1 -23.04 -3.62 12.83
CA MET A 1 -21.95 -4.61 12.69
C MET A 1 -22.53 -6.01 12.80
N ALA A 2 -21.90 -7.02 12.21
CA ALA A 2 -21.80 -8.26 12.96
C ALA A 2 -20.81 -7.97 14.11
N ASP A 3 -21.14 -8.30 15.36
CA ASP A 3 -20.40 -7.95 16.59
C ASP A 3 -18.85 -7.96 16.44
N ARG A 4 -18.08 -7.23 17.26
CA ARG A 4 -16.59 -7.28 17.29
C ARG A 4 -16.04 -8.71 17.14
N ALA A 5 -16.69 -9.70 17.76
CA ALA A 5 -16.33 -11.10 17.60
C ALA A 5 -16.50 -11.60 16.15
N THR A 6 -17.56 -11.17 15.46
CA THR A 6 -17.76 -11.45 14.04
C THR A 6 -16.76 -10.71 13.14
N TRP A 7 -16.44 -9.44 13.39
CA TRP A 7 -15.37 -8.75 12.65
C TRP A 7 -14.05 -9.51 12.75
N TYR A 8 -13.68 -9.92 13.98
CA TYR A 8 -12.51 -10.74 14.21
C TYR A 8 -12.57 -12.08 13.47
N ARG A 9 -13.69 -12.80 13.60
CA ARG A 9 -13.89 -14.12 12.99
C ARG A 9 -13.76 -14.08 11.47
N ILE A 10 -14.49 -13.18 10.80
CA ILE A 10 -14.45 -13.05 9.34
C ILE A 10 -13.02 -12.76 8.86
N ARG A 11 -12.32 -11.81 9.50
CA ARG A 11 -10.94 -11.47 9.11
C ARG A 11 -9.94 -12.59 9.39
N ARG A 12 -10.20 -13.42 10.40
CA ARG A 12 -9.39 -14.59 10.71
C ARG A 12 -9.59 -15.69 9.68
N GLU A 13 -10.84 -16.00 9.33
CA GLU A 13 -11.20 -16.96 8.28
C GLU A 13 -10.58 -16.56 6.94
N MET A 14 -10.71 -15.28 6.55
CA MET A 14 -10.07 -14.73 5.34
C MET A 14 -8.56 -14.93 5.32
N PHE A 15 -7.90 -14.69 6.45
CA PHE A 15 -6.46 -14.88 6.57
C PHE A 15 -6.06 -16.36 6.47
N GLU A 16 -6.84 -17.26 7.05
CA GLU A 16 -6.58 -18.70 7.01
C GLU A 16 -6.76 -19.26 5.59
N GLN A 17 -7.80 -18.84 4.87
CA GLN A 17 -8.00 -19.18 3.45
C GLN A 17 -6.82 -18.71 2.59
N LEU A 18 -6.40 -17.45 2.76
CA LEU A 18 -5.27 -16.88 2.05
C LEU A 18 -3.96 -17.63 2.35
N MET A 19 -3.73 -17.99 3.61
CA MET A 19 -2.52 -18.75 3.98
C MET A 19 -2.53 -20.17 3.40
N ALA A 20 -3.69 -20.78 3.22
CA ALA A 20 -3.80 -22.09 2.54
C ALA A 20 -3.31 -21.99 1.09
N GLU A 21 -3.74 -20.96 0.35
CA GLU A 21 -3.31 -20.72 -1.04
C GLU A 21 -1.82 -20.40 -1.15
N VAL A 22 -1.31 -19.55 -0.25
CA VAL A 22 0.12 -19.23 -0.17
C VAL A 22 0.92 -20.51 0.11
N SER A 23 0.42 -21.39 0.97
CA SER A 23 1.05 -22.68 1.27
C SER A 23 1.08 -23.62 0.05
N VAL A 24 0.05 -23.60 -0.80
CA VAL A 24 0.03 -24.38 -2.04
C VAL A 24 1.13 -23.92 -2.98
N ARG A 25 1.28 -22.60 -3.20
CA ARG A 25 2.31 -22.03 -4.09
C ARG A 25 3.73 -22.16 -3.54
N TRP A 26 3.92 -22.15 -2.22
CA TRP A 26 5.25 -22.33 -1.63
C TRP A 26 5.82 -23.74 -1.76
N GLY A 27 4.97 -24.76 -1.89
CA GLY A 27 5.41 -26.15 -1.81
C GLY A 27 6.07 -26.51 -0.47
N ARG A 28 7.00 -27.47 -0.48
CA ARG A 28 7.63 -28.00 0.74
C ARG A 28 8.69 -27.06 1.28
N GLU A 29 8.45 -26.52 2.48
CA GLU A 29 9.39 -25.64 3.16
C GLU A 29 10.72 -26.36 3.54
N GLN A 30 11.85 -25.73 3.19
CA GLN A 30 13.19 -26.21 3.54
C GLN A 30 13.49 -26.05 5.04
N GLY A 31 14.36 -26.93 5.58
CA GLY A 31 14.62 -27.01 7.02
C GLY A 31 15.17 -25.73 7.67
N GLU A 32 16.00 -24.96 6.96
CA GLU A 32 16.55 -23.71 7.49
C GLU A 32 15.49 -22.60 7.59
N LEU A 33 14.69 -22.41 6.53
CA LEU A 33 13.59 -21.44 6.54
C LEU A 33 12.59 -21.73 7.66
N LYS A 34 12.25 -23.01 7.86
CA LYS A 34 11.41 -23.47 8.98
C LYS A 34 11.99 -23.09 10.34
N SER A 35 13.31 -23.23 10.53
CA SER A 35 14.00 -22.80 11.75
C SER A 35 13.93 -21.29 11.97
N TYR A 36 14.02 -20.49 10.91
CA TYR A 36 13.88 -19.04 10.96
C TYR A 36 12.46 -18.60 11.32
N ARG A 37 11.44 -19.18 10.65
CA ARG A 37 10.04 -18.94 11.00
C ARG A 37 9.69 -19.35 12.41
N LYS A 38 10.17 -20.50 12.89
CA LYS A 38 9.92 -20.95 14.26
C LYS A 38 10.51 -19.98 15.29
N ALA A 39 11.72 -19.47 15.07
CA ALA A 39 12.33 -18.47 15.93
C ALA A 39 11.52 -17.16 15.94
N TYR A 40 11.15 -16.68 14.75
CA TYR A 40 10.32 -15.49 14.59
C TYR A 40 8.97 -15.63 15.27
N ALA A 41 8.24 -16.71 15.02
CA ALA A 41 6.93 -16.99 15.60
C ALA A 41 7.00 -17.10 17.13
N LYS A 42 8.05 -17.73 17.68
CA LYS A 42 8.25 -17.85 19.13
C LYS A 42 8.39 -16.46 19.77
N GLU A 43 9.23 -15.59 19.22
CA GLU A 43 9.46 -14.25 19.79
C GLU A 43 8.25 -13.32 19.59
N THR A 44 7.64 -13.36 18.41
CA THR A 44 6.52 -12.47 18.07
C THR A 44 5.19 -12.88 18.71
N SER A 45 5.12 -14.08 19.32
CA SER A 45 3.99 -14.51 20.14
C SER A 45 4.06 -14.00 21.60
N ALA A 46 5.17 -13.37 21.99
CA ALA A 46 5.37 -12.85 23.34
C ALA A 46 4.28 -11.82 23.73
N PRO A 47 4.02 -11.64 25.05
CA PRO A 47 3.17 -10.55 25.52
C PRO A 47 3.69 -9.18 25.09
N TRP A 48 2.78 -8.27 24.79
CA TRP A 48 3.10 -6.90 24.39
C TRP A 48 2.19 -5.89 25.11
N ARG A 49 2.62 -4.63 25.12
CA ARG A 49 1.84 -3.48 25.60
C ARG A 49 1.59 -2.49 24.46
N VAL A 50 0.47 -1.77 24.52
CA VAL A 50 0.20 -0.67 23.59
C VAL A 50 1.29 0.39 23.75
N SER A 51 1.72 0.95 22.62
CA SER A 51 2.70 2.04 22.56
C SER A 51 2.32 2.96 21.40
N ASP A 52 3.11 4.01 21.21
CA ASP A 52 2.98 4.93 20.09
C ASP A 52 4.33 5.16 19.39
N GLN A 53 4.30 5.98 18.34
CA GLN A 53 5.46 6.34 17.54
C GLN A 53 6.48 7.17 18.34
N GLU A 54 6.03 8.04 19.25
CA GLU A 54 6.93 8.90 20.03
C GLU A 54 7.78 8.07 20.99
N ALA A 55 7.15 7.13 21.70
CA ALA A 55 7.82 6.20 22.59
C ALA A 55 8.75 5.24 21.83
N LEU A 56 8.38 4.82 20.62
CA LEU A 56 9.25 4.02 19.75
C LEU A 56 10.50 4.82 19.34
N LEU A 57 10.32 6.05 18.84
CA LEU A 57 11.42 6.90 18.40
C LEU A 57 12.36 7.23 19.57
N LYS A 58 11.80 7.63 20.72
CA LYS A 58 12.58 7.93 21.93
C LYS A 58 13.43 6.73 22.36
N ALA A 59 12.88 5.52 22.32
CA ALA A 59 13.64 4.31 22.67
C ALA A 59 14.71 4.00 21.62
N ALA A 60 14.39 4.15 20.33
CA ALA A 60 15.31 3.90 19.22
C ALA A 60 16.53 4.84 19.25
N LEU A 61 16.35 6.11 19.61
CA LEU A 61 17.43 7.11 19.69
C LEU A 61 18.52 6.79 20.72
N GLY A 62 18.21 5.93 21.71
CA GLY A 62 19.16 5.47 22.72
C GLY A 62 20.05 4.31 22.28
N HIS A 63 19.92 3.83 21.04
CA HIS A 63 20.65 2.66 20.54
C HIS A 63 21.54 3.03 19.35
N GLN A 64 22.70 2.38 19.28
CA GLN A 64 23.66 2.56 18.19
C GLN A 64 23.28 1.77 16.95
N LEU A 65 22.69 0.58 17.13
CA LEU A 65 22.31 -0.33 16.07
C LEU A 65 20.81 -0.56 16.09
N LEU A 66 20.14 -0.23 14.98
CA LEU A 66 18.71 -0.42 14.80
C LEU A 66 18.49 -1.46 13.69
N LEU A 67 17.77 -2.55 13.96
CA LEU A 67 17.32 -3.50 12.94
C LEU A 67 15.84 -3.24 12.66
N ILE A 68 15.51 -2.93 11.41
CA ILE A 68 14.13 -2.75 10.95
C ILE A 68 13.80 -3.88 9.99
N GLY A 69 12.78 -4.64 10.33
CA GLY A 69 12.33 -5.79 9.57
C GLY A 69 11.83 -5.39 8.19
N ASP A 70 12.01 -6.28 7.21
CA ASP A 70 11.50 -6.10 5.86
C ASP A 70 10.69 -7.32 5.41
N PHE A 71 9.51 -7.04 4.88
CA PHE A 71 8.70 -8.01 4.15
C PHE A 71 8.66 -7.56 2.70
N HIS A 72 9.56 -8.13 1.90
CA HIS A 72 9.99 -7.55 0.63
C HIS A 72 8.87 -7.36 -0.40
N ALA A 73 7.90 -8.28 -0.45
CA ALA A 73 6.74 -8.20 -1.35
C ALA A 73 5.73 -7.11 -0.97
N LEU A 74 5.88 -6.46 0.20
CA LEU A 74 4.95 -5.44 0.68
C LEU A 74 5.59 -4.06 0.66
N GLN A 75 5.25 -3.24 -0.36
CA GLN A 75 5.69 -1.83 -0.47
C GLN A 75 5.49 -1.01 0.81
N GLN A 76 4.44 -1.33 1.59
CA GLN A 76 4.15 -0.60 2.82
C GLN A 76 5.21 -0.83 3.91
N SER A 77 5.96 -1.94 3.87
CA SER A 77 7.12 -2.19 4.73
C SER A 77 8.23 -1.18 4.47
N GLN A 78 8.59 -0.94 3.20
CA GLN A 78 9.63 0.02 2.82
C GLN A 78 9.19 1.47 3.05
N LYS A 79 7.90 1.77 2.84
CA LYS A 79 7.33 3.09 3.21
C LYS A 79 7.41 3.35 4.72
N THR A 80 7.18 2.33 5.55
CA THR A 80 7.33 2.45 7.00
C THR A 80 8.80 2.66 7.39
N GLN A 81 9.74 1.93 6.77
CA GLN A 81 11.18 2.15 6.95
C GLN A 81 11.56 3.60 6.62
N LEU A 82 11.17 4.11 5.44
CA LEU A 82 11.44 5.48 5.04
C LEU A 82 10.90 6.51 6.04
N ARG A 83 9.66 6.37 6.52
CA ARG A 83 9.09 7.28 7.52
C ARG A 83 9.84 7.25 8.84
N LEU A 84 10.28 6.08 9.29
CA LEU A 84 11.10 5.96 10.50
C LEU A 84 12.45 6.65 10.30
N LEU A 85 13.10 6.47 9.14
CA LEU A 85 14.36 7.15 8.80
C LEU A 85 14.21 8.68 8.76
N GLU A 86 13.13 9.19 8.14
CA GLU A 86 12.79 10.62 8.12
C GLU A 86 12.62 11.17 9.54
N ARG A 87 11.87 10.48 10.39
CA ARG A 87 11.63 10.87 11.80
C ARG A 87 12.91 10.83 12.63
N LEU A 88 13.74 9.78 12.48
CA LEU A 88 15.04 9.68 13.16
C LEU A 88 15.98 10.82 12.75
N ARG A 89 16.01 11.18 11.45
CA ARG A 89 16.80 12.33 10.97
C ARG A 89 16.30 13.65 11.55
N LEU A 90 14.98 13.87 11.55
CA LEU A 90 14.37 15.09 12.11
C LEU A 90 14.62 15.24 13.62
N ALA A 91 14.62 14.13 14.36
CA ALA A 91 14.94 14.10 15.79
C ALA A 91 16.43 14.35 16.11
N LYS A 92 17.23 14.75 15.11
CA LYS A 92 18.68 15.03 15.22
C LYS A 92 19.44 13.89 15.90
N ALA A 93 19.15 12.64 15.55
CA ALA A 93 19.80 11.43 16.07
C ALA A 93 21.33 11.32 15.84
N GLY A 94 22.01 12.41 15.46
CA GLY A 94 23.32 12.38 14.82
C GLY A 94 23.24 11.89 13.38
N SER A 95 24.36 11.96 12.66
CA SER A 95 24.52 11.28 11.37
C SER A 95 24.45 9.78 11.58
N PHE A 96 23.53 9.09 10.89
CA PHE A 96 23.50 7.63 10.83
C PHE A 96 23.83 7.15 9.43
N SER A 97 24.35 5.93 9.33
CA SER A 97 24.50 5.20 8.07
C SER A 97 23.39 4.16 7.93
N LEU A 98 22.99 3.89 6.70
CA LEU A 98 22.04 2.85 6.36
C LEU A 98 22.81 1.59 5.93
N ALA A 99 22.34 0.42 6.33
CA ALA A 99 22.78 -0.85 5.77
C ALA A 99 21.56 -1.62 5.27
N VAL A 100 21.63 -2.20 4.07
CA VAL A 100 20.47 -2.79 3.41
C VAL A 100 20.77 -4.18 2.85
N GLU A 101 19.82 -5.09 3.03
CA GLU A 101 19.87 -6.43 2.47
C GLU A 101 19.65 -6.47 0.96
N CYS A 102 18.86 -5.55 0.40
CA CYS A 102 18.47 -5.62 -1.00
C CYS A 102 19.62 -5.40 -2.01
N PHE A 103 20.78 -4.96 -1.54
CA PHE A 103 21.98 -4.80 -2.37
C PHE A 103 23.05 -5.82 -2.00
N ALA A 104 23.63 -6.44 -3.03
CA ALA A 104 24.75 -7.33 -2.84
C ALA A 104 26.06 -6.55 -2.63
N ALA A 105 26.84 -6.95 -1.62
CA ALA A 105 28.08 -6.27 -1.21
C ALA A 105 29.10 -6.14 -2.35
N LYS A 106 29.12 -7.10 -3.28
CA LYS A 106 30.01 -7.05 -4.46
C LYS A 106 29.75 -5.83 -5.38
N PHE A 107 28.55 -5.25 -5.31
CA PHE A 107 28.15 -4.09 -6.11
C PHE A 107 28.25 -2.75 -5.34
N GLN A 108 28.94 -2.71 -4.19
CA GLN A 108 29.03 -1.50 -3.37
C GLN A 108 29.48 -0.27 -4.17
N LYS A 109 30.43 -0.42 -5.10
CA LYS A 109 30.89 0.68 -5.97
C LYS A 109 29.78 1.27 -6.84
N ASP A 110 28.90 0.43 -7.39
CA ASP A 110 27.77 0.90 -8.20
C ASP A 110 26.65 1.50 -7.35
N VAL A 111 26.44 0.97 -6.14
CA VAL A 111 25.54 1.58 -5.13
C VAL A 111 26.01 2.98 -4.78
N ASP A 112 27.30 3.15 -4.49
CA ASP A 112 27.89 4.45 -4.16
C ASP A 112 27.78 5.43 -5.34
N ALA A 113 28.02 4.98 -6.59
CA ALA A 113 27.88 5.80 -7.79
C ALA A 113 26.43 6.25 -8.06
N TYR A 114 25.47 5.35 -7.84
CA TYR A 114 24.05 5.69 -7.96
C TYR A 114 23.63 6.74 -6.92
N LEU A 115 24.04 6.56 -5.67
CA LEU A 115 23.74 7.50 -4.58
C LEU A 115 24.48 8.84 -4.74
N ALA A 116 25.64 8.86 -5.41
CA ALA A 116 26.33 10.09 -5.79
C ALA A 116 25.69 10.80 -7.00
N GLY A 117 24.73 10.17 -7.68
CA GLY A 117 24.09 10.70 -8.89
C GLY A 117 24.94 10.60 -10.16
N THR A 118 26.09 9.90 -10.11
CA THR A 118 26.97 9.69 -11.26
C THR A 118 26.56 8.49 -12.13
N LEU A 119 25.64 7.67 -11.63
CA LEU A 119 25.04 6.55 -12.35
C LEU A 119 23.52 6.73 -12.43
N SER A 120 22.95 6.66 -13.63
CA SER A 120 21.48 6.72 -13.81
C SER A 120 20.81 5.48 -13.21
N GLU A 121 19.55 5.61 -12.79
CA GLU A 121 18.78 4.52 -12.20
C GLU A 121 18.72 3.30 -13.12
N GLU A 122 18.38 3.48 -14.40
CA GLU A 122 18.31 2.39 -15.38
C GLU A 122 19.63 1.61 -15.49
N LYS A 123 20.76 2.34 -15.59
CA LYS A 123 22.09 1.72 -15.67
C LYS A 123 22.45 1.02 -14.37
N PHE A 124 22.10 1.61 -13.23
CA PHE A 124 22.32 1.02 -11.91
C PHE A 124 21.60 -0.32 -11.77
N LEU A 125 20.28 -0.36 -12.03
CA LEU A 125 19.47 -1.58 -11.92
C LEU A 125 19.96 -2.70 -12.83
N LYS A 126 20.39 -2.37 -14.05
CA LYS A 126 20.99 -3.32 -14.98
C LYS A 126 22.32 -3.87 -14.44
N LYS A 127 23.22 -3.01 -13.97
CA LYS A 127 24.55 -3.42 -13.46
C LYS A 127 24.46 -4.34 -12.24
N ILE A 128 23.60 -4.00 -11.28
CA ILE A 128 23.43 -4.83 -10.08
C ILE A 128 22.55 -6.05 -10.33
N GLY A 129 22.00 -6.21 -11.53
CA GLY A 129 21.08 -7.28 -11.89
C GLY A 129 19.87 -7.36 -10.96
N TRP A 130 19.21 -6.23 -10.68
CA TRP A 130 18.17 -6.12 -9.65
C TRP A 130 17.08 -7.18 -9.76
N ALA A 131 16.52 -7.38 -10.97
CA ALA A 131 15.47 -8.36 -11.23
C ALA A 131 15.94 -9.80 -10.90
N LYS A 132 17.19 -10.15 -11.21
CA LYS A 132 17.74 -11.49 -10.96
C LYS A 132 18.18 -11.70 -9.51
N ASN A 133 18.83 -10.71 -8.91
CA ASN A 133 19.49 -10.86 -7.61
C ASN A 133 18.56 -10.55 -6.43
N TRP A 134 17.51 -9.75 -6.64
CA TRP A 134 16.54 -9.40 -5.60
C TRP A 134 15.11 -9.84 -5.94
N GLY A 135 14.66 -9.67 -7.19
CA GLY A 135 13.38 -10.20 -7.67
C GLY A 135 12.11 -9.48 -7.19
N PHE A 136 12.24 -8.45 -6.36
CA PHE A 136 11.10 -7.60 -5.95
C PHE A 136 11.02 -6.30 -6.76
N PRO A 137 9.83 -5.69 -6.92
CA PRO A 137 9.67 -4.45 -7.67
C PRO A 137 10.57 -3.32 -7.15
N TRP A 138 11.33 -2.66 -8.02
CA TRP A 138 12.21 -1.54 -7.65
C TRP A 138 11.40 -0.37 -7.06
N GLU A 139 10.17 -0.19 -7.50
CA GLU A 139 9.20 0.82 -7.06
C GLU A 139 8.89 0.72 -5.56
N HIS A 140 9.17 -0.43 -4.92
CA HIS A 140 9.06 -0.56 -3.47
C HIS A 140 10.17 0.20 -2.75
N TYR A 141 11.37 0.25 -3.33
CA TYR A 141 12.59 0.77 -2.71
C TYR A 141 13.00 2.15 -3.25
N ARG A 142 12.58 2.51 -4.47
CA ARG A 142 12.95 3.75 -5.17
C ARG A 142 12.88 4.99 -4.27
N ALA A 143 11.74 5.22 -3.63
CA ALA A 143 11.55 6.39 -2.75
C ALA A 143 12.52 6.42 -1.56
N LEU A 144 12.89 5.26 -1.03
CA LEU A 144 13.82 5.14 0.09
C LEU A 144 15.25 5.51 -0.35
N PHE A 145 15.68 5.07 -1.53
CA PHE A 145 17.02 5.38 -2.05
C PHE A 145 17.13 6.77 -2.67
N ASP A 146 16.05 7.29 -3.28
CA ASP A 146 15.98 8.71 -3.67
C ASP A 146 16.11 9.61 -2.45
N TRP A 147 15.42 9.27 -1.34
CA TRP A 147 15.57 9.99 -0.09
C TRP A 147 16.99 9.91 0.47
N ALA A 148 17.60 8.71 0.45
CA ALA A 148 18.98 8.52 0.89
C ALA A 148 19.97 9.37 0.06
N ARG A 149 19.81 9.38 -1.26
CA ARG A 149 20.58 10.22 -2.20
C ARG A 149 20.40 11.71 -1.90
N GLN A 150 19.16 12.18 -1.79
CA GLN A 150 18.84 13.59 -1.52
C GLN A 150 19.47 14.08 -0.21
N HIS A 151 19.56 13.21 0.79
CA HIS A 151 20.06 13.55 2.12
C HIS A 151 21.51 13.09 2.37
N GLN A 152 22.20 12.60 1.33
CA GLN A 152 23.57 12.10 1.37
C GLN A 152 23.79 11.05 2.47
N ILE A 153 22.81 10.17 2.65
CA ILE A 153 22.90 9.06 3.60
C ILE A 153 23.77 7.97 3.00
N ARG A 154 24.84 7.61 3.71
CA ARG A 154 25.69 6.47 3.36
C ARG A 154 24.86 5.18 3.39
N VAL A 155 24.97 4.36 2.35
CA VAL A 155 24.31 3.04 2.27
C VAL A 155 25.34 1.93 2.11
N LEU A 156 25.31 0.95 3.01
CA LEU A 156 26.12 -0.27 2.96
C LEU A 156 25.29 -1.44 2.44
N ALA A 157 25.77 -2.13 1.42
CA ALA A 157 25.18 -3.34 0.88
C ALA A 157 25.57 -4.56 1.73
N LEU A 158 24.59 -5.33 2.21
CA LEU A 158 24.81 -6.43 3.17
C LEU A 158 24.68 -7.84 2.58
N ASN A 159 24.14 -7.99 1.38
CA ASN A 159 23.86 -9.32 0.86
C ASN A 159 25.10 -9.94 0.19
N GLY A 160 25.49 -11.12 0.65
CA GLY A 160 26.65 -11.84 0.11
C GLY A 160 26.31 -12.84 -1.00
N LEU A 161 25.06 -12.86 -1.48
CA LEU A 161 24.51 -13.80 -2.48
C LEU A 161 24.57 -15.28 -2.08
N GLN A 162 24.77 -15.58 -0.79
CA GLN A 162 24.67 -16.95 -0.30
C GLN A 162 23.21 -17.39 -0.30
N THR A 163 22.97 -18.67 -0.60
CA THR A 163 21.61 -19.24 -0.60
C THR A 163 21.12 -19.55 0.82
N LYS A 164 22.03 -19.91 1.75
CA LYS A 164 21.71 -20.26 3.13
C LYS A 164 21.51 -19.04 4.02
N MET A 165 20.43 -19.06 4.81
CA MET A 165 20.01 -17.95 5.67
C MET A 165 21.07 -17.58 6.72
N ARG A 166 21.67 -18.59 7.37
CA ARG A 166 22.68 -18.38 8.41
C ARG A 166 23.99 -17.82 7.86
N GLU A 167 24.35 -18.21 6.65
CA GLU A 167 25.55 -17.67 5.99
C GLU A 167 25.37 -16.19 5.65
N ARG A 168 24.17 -15.80 5.21
CA ARG A 168 23.80 -14.39 5.01
C ARG A 168 23.91 -13.59 6.32
N ASP A 169 23.39 -14.11 7.43
CA ASP A 169 23.49 -13.45 8.74
C ASP A 169 24.93 -13.26 9.20
N ARG A 170 25.76 -14.30 9.06
CA ARG A 170 27.19 -14.24 9.43
C ARG A 170 27.94 -13.22 8.59
N PHE A 171 27.68 -13.20 7.28
CA PHE A 171 28.29 -12.27 6.33
C PHE A 171 27.89 -10.81 6.63
N ALA A 172 26.59 -10.55 6.82
CA ALA A 172 26.10 -9.23 7.18
C ALA A 172 26.68 -8.72 8.51
N ALA A 173 26.74 -9.59 9.53
CA ALA A 173 27.32 -9.25 10.83
C ALA A 173 28.83 -8.95 10.74
N GLU A 174 29.55 -9.63 9.86
CA GLU A 174 30.98 -9.37 9.60
C GLU A 174 31.22 -8.01 8.95
N LEU A 175 30.45 -7.69 7.90
CA LEU A 175 30.55 -6.38 7.24
C LEU A 175 30.21 -5.24 8.21
N LEU A 176 29.15 -5.40 9.01
CA LEU A 176 28.80 -4.41 10.03
C LEU A 176 29.91 -4.24 11.06
N ALA A 177 30.54 -5.34 11.51
CA ALA A 177 31.65 -5.27 12.45
C ALA A 177 32.82 -4.46 11.89
N GLN A 178 33.22 -4.74 10.64
CA GLN A 178 34.30 -4.00 9.96
C GLN A 178 33.98 -2.50 9.82
N GLN A 179 32.72 -2.12 9.62
CA GLN A 179 32.34 -0.72 9.51
C GLN A 179 32.23 -0.01 10.86
N ILE A 180 31.73 -0.70 11.88
CA ILE A 180 31.66 -0.17 13.26
C ILE A 180 33.06 0.00 13.84
N GLU A 181 33.99 -0.91 13.55
CA GLU A 181 35.40 -0.77 13.96
C GLU A 181 36.04 0.50 13.38
N LYS A 182 35.71 0.85 12.13
CA LYS A 182 36.20 2.09 11.48
C LYS A 182 35.54 3.37 12.02
N ASN A 183 34.35 3.26 12.60
CA ASN A 183 33.65 4.39 13.20
C ASN A 183 32.86 3.92 14.43
N PRO A 184 33.54 3.79 15.60
CA PRO A 184 32.94 3.20 16.80
C PRO A 184 31.78 3.99 17.40
N ASP A 185 31.65 5.28 17.09
CA ASP A 185 30.55 6.14 17.53
C ASP A 185 29.41 6.22 16.48
N GLY A 186 29.63 5.63 15.31
CA GLY A 186 28.69 5.65 14.20
C GLY A 186 27.41 4.89 14.52
N ARG A 187 26.26 5.51 14.23
CA ARG A 187 24.95 4.85 14.33
C ARG A 187 24.57 4.18 13.01
N TRP A 188 23.99 2.99 13.12
CA TRP A 188 23.60 2.19 11.97
C TRP A 188 22.12 1.83 12.05
N VAL A 189 21.40 2.13 10.97
CA VAL A 189 20.07 1.58 10.73
C VAL A 189 20.19 0.49 9.67
N VAL A 190 19.74 -0.71 10.01
CA VAL A 190 19.86 -1.90 9.17
C VAL A 190 18.47 -2.33 8.74
N LEU A 191 18.23 -2.35 7.43
CA LEU A 191 17.01 -2.86 6.82
C LEU A 191 17.25 -4.28 6.34
N TYR A 192 16.54 -5.24 6.94
CA TYR A 192 16.82 -6.67 6.75
C TYR A 192 15.55 -7.50 6.93
N GLY A 193 15.47 -8.65 6.25
CA GLY A 193 14.29 -9.51 6.21
C GLY A 193 13.78 -9.89 7.60
N ASP A 194 12.47 -9.79 7.79
CA ASP A 194 11.80 -9.93 9.11
C ASP A 194 12.25 -11.16 9.91
N LEU A 195 12.44 -12.30 9.24
CA LEU A 195 12.78 -13.56 9.91
C LEU A 195 14.16 -13.53 10.58
N HIS A 196 15.08 -12.71 10.08
CA HIS A 196 16.45 -12.59 10.56
C HIS A 196 16.57 -11.78 11.87
N LEU A 197 15.54 -11.01 12.23
CA LEU A 197 15.55 -10.15 13.42
C LEU A 197 15.45 -10.91 14.76
N SER A 198 15.10 -12.19 14.73
CA SER A 198 14.96 -13.01 15.94
C SER A 198 16.30 -13.10 16.68
N GLN A 199 16.31 -13.05 18.02
CA GLN A 199 17.52 -13.06 18.86
C GLN A 199 18.50 -14.18 18.49
N SER A 200 18.00 -15.35 18.11
CA SER A 200 18.82 -16.51 17.75
C SER A 200 19.47 -16.45 16.36
N LYS A 201 19.26 -15.37 15.58
CA LYS A 201 19.61 -15.25 14.16
C LYS A 201 20.67 -14.14 13.96
N LEU A 202 20.41 -13.11 13.16
CA LEU A 202 21.36 -12.00 12.95
C LEU A 202 21.83 -11.37 14.28
N PRO A 203 20.96 -11.05 15.27
CA PRO A 203 21.41 -10.59 16.58
C PRO A 203 22.43 -11.51 17.29
N ALA A 204 22.32 -12.84 17.14
CA ALA A 204 23.29 -13.76 17.72
C ALA A 204 24.66 -13.68 17.01
N GLU A 205 24.68 -13.51 15.69
CA GLU A 205 25.93 -13.32 14.93
C GLU A 205 26.58 -11.97 15.25
N LEU A 206 25.79 -10.91 15.42
CA LEU A 206 26.26 -9.59 15.90
C LEU A 206 26.88 -9.71 17.31
N LYS A 207 26.21 -10.42 18.22
CA LYS A 207 26.71 -10.65 19.60
C LYS A 207 28.04 -11.40 19.62
N LYS A 208 28.21 -12.44 18.80
CA LYS A 208 29.48 -13.19 18.69
C LYS A 208 30.65 -12.28 18.28
N ARG A 209 30.36 -11.21 17.54
CA ARG A 209 31.33 -10.19 17.10
C ARG A 209 31.47 -9.03 18.08
N ARG A 210 30.90 -9.14 19.29
CA ARG A 210 30.95 -8.11 20.34
C ARG A 210 30.38 -6.76 19.91
N LEU A 211 29.44 -6.77 18.96
CA LEU A 211 28.73 -5.57 18.56
C LEU A 211 27.65 -5.18 19.57
N PRO A 212 27.26 -3.89 19.64
CA PRO A 212 26.18 -3.43 20.49
C PRO A 212 24.89 -4.23 20.24
N PRO A 213 24.09 -4.52 21.28
CA PRO A 213 22.81 -5.19 21.11
C PRO A 213 21.88 -4.32 20.26
N PRO A 214 21.23 -4.88 19.23
CA PRO A 214 20.36 -4.11 18.36
C PRO A 214 19.03 -3.74 19.03
N PHE A 215 18.54 -2.54 18.76
CA PHE A 215 17.12 -2.20 18.88
C PHE A 215 16.37 -2.78 17.68
N ARG A 216 15.25 -3.47 17.91
CA ARG A 216 14.57 -4.26 16.87
C ARG A 216 13.16 -3.73 16.63
N ILE A 217 12.85 -3.46 15.37
CA ILE A 217 11.54 -3.01 14.92
C ILE A 217 11.00 -4.05 13.94
N PHE A 218 10.09 -4.89 14.43
CA PHE A 218 9.34 -5.82 13.59
C PHE A 218 8.23 -5.07 12.86
N GLN A 219 7.82 -5.58 11.70
CA GLN A 219 6.70 -5.02 10.96
C GLN A 219 5.56 -6.02 10.80
N ASN A 220 4.33 -5.52 10.92
CA ASN A 220 3.10 -6.22 10.53
C ASN A 220 3.00 -7.66 11.09
N VAL A 221 3.35 -7.84 12.37
CA VAL A 221 3.29 -9.12 13.07
C VAL A 221 1.83 -9.57 13.21
N GLU A 222 1.53 -10.76 12.70
CA GLU A 222 0.18 -11.29 12.57
C GLU A 222 -0.50 -11.46 13.93
N GLU A 223 0.18 -12.12 14.88
CA GLU A 223 -0.36 -12.40 16.21
C GLU A 223 -0.64 -11.11 17.00
N ALA A 224 0.24 -10.11 16.89
CA ALA A 224 0.03 -8.79 17.49
C ALA A 224 -1.22 -8.11 16.91
N SER A 225 -1.38 -8.15 15.59
CA SER A 225 -2.54 -7.57 14.91
C SER A 225 -3.85 -8.25 15.32
N PHE A 226 -3.91 -9.58 15.34
CA PHE A 226 -5.12 -10.32 15.72
C PHE A 226 -5.47 -10.12 17.20
N ARG A 227 -4.48 -10.08 18.10
CA ARG A 227 -4.71 -9.75 19.51
C ARG A 227 -5.24 -8.33 19.71
N LEU A 228 -4.77 -7.34 18.94
CA LEU A 228 -5.35 -5.99 18.94
C LEU A 228 -6.79 -5.98 18.43
N MET A 229 -7.07 -6.71 17.36
CA MET A 229 -8.42 -6.80 16.79
C MET A 229 -9.40 -7.44 17.78
N LYS A 230 -9.00 -8.51 18.49
CA LYS A 230 -9.81 -9.13 19.55
C LYS A 230 -10.12 -8.14 20.68
N LYS A 231 -9.20 -7.21 20.96
CA LYS A 231 -9.39 -6.10 21.91
C LYS A 231 -10.16 -4.91 21.33
N GLY A 232 -10.43 -4.87 20.02
CA GLY A 232 -11.06 -3.74 19.33
C GLY A 232 -10.14 -2.51 19.19
N LEU A 233 -8.82 -2.69 19.25
CA LEU A 233 -7.83 -1.61 19.21
C LEU A 233 -7.09 -1.49 17.86
N ASP A 234 -7.38 -2.37 16.91
CA ASP A 234 -6.74 -2.47 15.58
C ASP A 234 -6.84 -1.19 14.74
N HIS A 235 -7.86 -0.37 14.97
CA HIS A 235 -8.08 0.89 14.25
C HIS A 235 -7.46 2.13 14.93
N GLN A 236 -6.93 1.97 16.16
CA GLN A 236 -6.37 3.07 16.96
C GLN A 236 -4.87 2.88 17.23
N VAL A 237 -4.41 1.64 17.30
CA VAL A 237 -3.03 1.30 17.67
C VAL A 237 -2.26 0.86 16.43
N ASP A 238 -1.17 1.56 16.16
CA ASP A 238 -0.23 1.26 15.07
C ASP A 238 1.13 0.76 15.61
N VAL A 239 1.39 0.88 16.91
CA VAL A 239 2.65 0.46 17.55
C VAL A 239 2.38 -0.36 18.81
N VAL A 240 3.08 -1.47 18.95
CA VAL A 240 3.12 -2.22 20.22
C VAL A 240 4.57 -2.47 20.64
N LYS A 241 4.77 -2.63 21.94
CA LYS A 241 6.08 -2.85 22.56
C LYS A 241 6.12 -4.23 23.18
N PHE A 242 7.08 -5.06 22.78
CA PHE A 242 7.36 -6.35 23.46
C PHE A 242 8.21 -6.12 24.70
N ASP A 243 9.34 -5.42 24.55
CA ASP A 243 10.29 -5.14 25.62
C ASP A 243 10.98 -3.78 25.41
N ARG A 244 11.99 -3.45 26.23
CA ARG A 244 12.70 -2.15 26.17
C ARG A 244 13.43 -1.90 24.83
N SER A 245 13.72 -2.96 24.09
CA SER A 245 14.54 -2.98 22.87
C SER A 245 13.81 -3.53 21.64
N SER A 246 12.53 -3.91 21.76
CA SER A 246 11.80 -4.60 20.70
C SER A 246 10.37 -4.06 20.55
N TYR A 247 10.07 -3.53 19.37
CA TYR A 247 8.79 -2.92 19.01
C TYR A 247 8.23 -3.54 17.74
N VAL A 248 6.92 -3.38 17.52
CA VAL A 248 6.25 -3.75 16.28
C VAL A 248 5.53 -2.53 15.72
N VAL A 249 5.70 -2.26 14.43
CA VAL A 249 4.90 -1.29 13.68
C VAL A 249 3.89 -2.03 12.79
N LEU A 250 2.61 -1.72 12.97
CA LEU A 250 1.46 -2.38 12.33
C LEU A 250 0.86 -1.45 11.27
N SER A 251 1.51 -1.42 10.12
CA SER A 251 1.16 -0.56 8.99
C SER A 251 0.11 -1.14 8.04
N VAL A 252 -0.07 -2.46 8.03
CA VAL A 252 -1.13 -3.17 7.29
C VAL A 252 -1.66 -4.34 8.12
N PRO A 253 -2.91 -4.79 7.88
CA PRO A 253 -3.42 -6.01 8.50
C PRO A 253 -2.79 -7.28 7.87
N PRO A 254 -2.87 -8.44 8.54
CA PRO A 254 -2.26 -9.69 8.12
C PRO A 254 -2.64 -10.14 6.71
N TRP A 255 -3.93 -10.13 6.36
CA TRP A 255 -4.38 -10.56 5.03
C TRP A 255 -3.89 -9.64 3.92
N VAL A 256 -3.70 -8.33 4.17
CA VAL A 256 -3.12 -7.41 3.18
C VAL A 256 -1.64 -7.74 2.95
N LYS A 257 -0.88 -8.02 4.01
CA LYS A 257 0.54 -8.43 3.90
C LYS A 257 0.68 -9.66 3.00
N TRP A 258 -0.09 -10.71 3.28
CA TRP A 258 0.00 -11.98 2.57
C TRP A 258 -0.64 -11.94 1.17
N GLN A 259 -1.65 -11.10 0.95
CA GLN A 259 -2.24 -10.98 -0.39
C GLN A 259 -1.33 -10.21 -1.34
N ASN A 260 -0.51 -9.26 -0.86
CA ASN A 260 0.55 -8.67 -1.70
C ASN A 260 1.64 -9.70 -2.01
N TYR A 261 1.93 -10.62 -1.07
CA TYR A 261 2.87 -11.71 -1.33
C TYR A 261 2.32 -12.68 -2.38
N LEU A 262 1.04 -13.03 -2.30
CA LEU A 262 0.36 -13.87 -3.29
C LEU A 262 0.40 -13.22 -4.67
N LEU A 263 -0.05 -11.96 -4.80
CA LEU A 263 0.01 -11.21 -6.06
C LEU A 263 1.42 -11.13 -6.67
N TRP A 264 2.46 -11.12 -5.83
CA TRP A 264 3.85 -11.16 -6.30
C TRP A 264 4.25 -12.57 -6.76
N LEU A 265 3.89 -13.63 -6.01
CA LEU A 265 4.13 -15.01 -6.42
C LEU A 265 3.49 -15.30 -7.77
N ASP A 266 2.23 -14.92 -7.92
CA ASP A 266 1.43 -15.16 -9.12
C ASP A 266 2.09 -14.51 -10.34
N HIS A 267 2.47 -13.22 -10.23
CA HIS A 267 3.19 -12.53 -11.30
C HIS A 267 4.56 -13.17 -11.61
N THR A 268 5.28 -13.64 -10.60
CA THR A 268 6.63 -14.20 -10.80
C THR A 268 6.57 -15.60 -11.43
N LEU A 269 5.58 -16.41 -11.04
CA LEU A 269 5.36 -17.74 -11.60
C LEU A 269 4.89 -17.66 -13.05
N ASP A 270 4.01 -16.71 -13.38
CA ASP A 270 3.56 -16.47 -14.77
C ASP A 270 4.75 -16.10 -15.68
N ASP A 271 5.67 -15.25 -15.20
CA ASP A 271 6.90 -14.89 -15.92
C ASP A 271 7.82 -16.10 -16.15
N GLU A 272 7.83 -17.09 -15.25
CA GLU A 272 8.66 -18.29 -15.36
C GLU A 272 8.05 -19.39 -16.25
N LEU A 273 6.71 -19.51 -16.26
CA LEU A 273 6.00 -20.57 -16.98
C LEU A 273 5.57 -20.17 -18.40
N ASN A 274 5.59 -18.88 -18.73
CA ASN A 274 5.17 -18.35 -20.04
C ASN A 274 3.71 -18.76 -20.38
N GLU A 275 2.92 -19.10 -19.35
CA GLU A 275 1.50 -19.42 -19.45
C GLU A 275 0.73 -18.13 -19.21
N GLY A 276 0.10 -17.61 -20.27
CA GLY A 276 -0.71 -16.42 -20.18
C GLY A 276 -1.98 -16.64 -19.38
N VAL A 277 -2.19 -15.76 -18.40
CA VAL A 277 -3.49 -15.35 -17.82
C VAL A 277 -4.19 -16.41 -16.96
N GLY A 278 -3.93 -16.38 -15.65
CA GLY A 278 -4.77 -17.15 -14.72
C GLY A 278 -4.46 -17.05 -13.22
N ASP A 279 -4.33 -15.85 -12.61
CA ASP A 279 -4.34 -15.76 -11.12
C ASP A 279 -4.75 -14.38 -10.55
N VAL A 280 -4.46 -13.27 -11.25
CA VAL A 280 -4.92 -11.94 -10.81
C VAL A 280 -6.45 -11.85 -10.76
N THR A 281 -7.15 -12.59 -11.62
CA THR A 281 -8.62 -12.72 -11.61
C THR A 281 -9.10 -13.33 -10.29
N ASP A 282 -8.46 -14.40 -9.82
CA ASP A 282 -8.82 -15.08 -8.56
C ASP A 282 -8.56 -14.16 -7.37
N SER A 283 -7.44 -13.43 -7.39
CA SER A 283 -7.14 -12.43 -6.37
C SER A 283 -8.18 -11.30 -6.31
N VAL A 284 -8.72 -10.86 -7.44
CA VAL A 284 -9.82 -9.86 -7.47
C VAL A 284 -11.15 -10.49 -7.07
N ALA A 285 -11.45 -11.72 -7.54
CA ALA A 285 -12.66 -12.46 -7.19
C ALA A 285 -12.77 -12.70 -5.68
N ARG A 286 -11.66 -13.07 -5.02
CA ARG A 286 -11.59 -13.21 -3.55
C ARG A 286 -11.96 -11.90 -2.85
N MET A 287 -11.50 -10.76 -3.35
CA MET A 287 -11.87 -9.45 -2.80
C MET A 287 -13.34 -9.11 -3.06
N VAL A 288 -13.90 -9.50 -4.20
CA VAL A 288 -15.35 -9.39 -4.48
C VAL A 288 -16.14 -10.21 -3.45
N ASP A 289 -15.72 -11.44 -3.16
CA ASP A 289 -16.37 -12.30 -2.17
C ASP A 289 -16.31 -11.72 -0.76
N TRP A 290 -15.17 -11.13 -0.37
CA TRP A 290 -15.04 -10.44 0.90
C TRP A 290 -15.94 -9.21 0.99
N LEU A 291 -16.04 -8.42 -0.09
CA LEU A 291 -16.88 -7.22 -0.15
C LEU A 291 -18.37 -7.57 -0.12
N LYS A 292 -18.79 -8.59 -0.88
CA LYS A 292 -20.21 -9.00 -0.94
C LYS A 292 -20.68 -9.56 0.41
N GLN A 293 -19.81 -10.32 1.11
CA GLN A 293 -20.11 -10.80 2.46
C GLN A 293 -20.19 -9.66 3.48
N GLU A 294 -19.25 -8.71 3.44
CA GLU A 294 -19.23 -7.56 4.36
C GLU A 294 -20.47 -6.68 4.18
N LEU A 295 -20.80 -6.34 2.93
CA LEU A 295 -21.87 -5.40 2.59
C LEU A 295 -23.24 -6.08 2.44
N ARG A 296 -23.30 -7.41 2.56
CA ARG A 296 -24.52 -8.22 2.35
C ARG A 296 -25.15 -7.94 0.99
N LEU A 297 -24.32 -8.03 -0.05
CA LEU A 297 -24.71 -7.82 -1.45
C LEU A 297 -24.75 -9.17 -2.18
N GLU A 298 -25.65 -9.26 -3.14
CA GLU A 298 -25.74 -10.40 -4.05
C GLU A 298 -24.98 -10.08 -5.33
N VAL A 299 -23.81 -10.69 -5.51
CA VAL A 299 -22.89 -10.47 -6.64
C VAL A 299 -22.29 -11.81 -7.05
N SER A 300 -22.22 -12.07 -8.36
CA SER A 300 -21.58 -13.26 -8.93
C SER A 300 -20.21 -12.93 -9.50
N THR A 301 -19.21 -13.77 -9.22
CA THR A 301 -17.86 -13.68 -9.80
C THR A 301 -17.71 -14.51 -11.10
N SER A 302 -18.76 -15.22 -11.53
CA SER A 302 -18.71 -16.14 -12.68
C SER A 302 -18.30 -15.51 -14.01
N HIS A 303 -18.47 -14.19 -14.16
CA HIS A 303 -18.12 -13.44 -15.37
C HIS A 303 -16.99 -12.43 -15.15
N LEU A 304 -16.27 -12.53 -14.03
CA LEU A 304 -15.15 -11.65 -13.76
C LEU A 304 -13.91 -12.17 -14.50
N THR A 305 -13.39 -11.37 -15.42
CA THR A 305 -12.08 -11.57 -16.03
C THR A 305 -11.23 -10.34 -15.81
N VAL A 306 -9.98 -10.52 -15.38
CA VAL A 306 -9.04 -9.42 -15.13
C VAL A 306 -7.77 -9.60 -15.95
N TYR A 307 -7.39 -8.54 -16.65
CA TYR A 307 -6.17 -8.43 -17.43
C TYR A 307 -5.17 -7.45 -16.78
N THR A 308 -3.91 -7.60 -17.12
CA THR A 308 -2.78 -6.74 -16.74
C THR A 308 -2.08 -6.20 -17.99
N ALA A 309 -1.00 -5.43 -17.82
CA ALA A 309 -0.20 -4.94 -18.94
C ALA A 309 0.59 -6.05 -19.67
N GLY A 310 0.82 -7.20 -19.02
CA GLY A 310 1.55 -8.33 -19.60
C GLY A 310 0.73 -9.18 -20.55
N ASP A 311 -0.60 -9.03 -20.55
CA ASP A 311 -1.52 -9.85 -21.34
C ASP A 311 -1.41 -9.55 -22.84
N PRO A 312 -1.03 -10.53 -23.69
CA PRO A 312 -0.81 -10.29 -25.13
C PRO A 312 -2.08 -9.87 -25.87
N ASP A 313 -3.24 -10.33 -25.41
CA ASP A 313 -4.55 -10.07 -26.01
C ASP A 313 -5.22 -8.78 -25.51
N LEU A 314 -4.61 -8.03 -24.60
CA LEU A 314 -5.25 -6.83 -24.02
C LEU A 314 -5.72 -5.87 -25.11
N TRP A 315 -4.83 -5.52 -26.04
CA TRP A 315 -5.13 -4.52 -27.07
C TRP A 315 -6.05 -5.05 -28.17
N SER A 316 -6.03 -6.35 -28.48
CA SER A 316 -6.99 -6.94 -29.41
C SER A 316 -8.41 -6.85 -28.84
N ARG A 317 -8.57 -7.09 -27.53
CA ARG A 317 -9.83 -6.95 -26.79
C ARG A 317 -10.30 -5.51 -26.66
N VAL A 318 -9.40 -4.56 -26.37
CA VAL A 318 -9.73 -3.13 -26.37
C VAL A 318 -10.26 -2.71 -27.74
N ARG A 319 -9.64 -3.17 -28.84
CA ARG A 319 -10.11 -2.89 -30.19
C ARG A 319 -11.47 -3.53 -30.48
N SER A 320 -11.73 -4.76 -30.04
CA SER A 320 -13.00 -5.45 -30.35
C SER A 320 -14.18 -4.99 -29.48
N SER A 321 -13.93 -4.50 -28.26
CA SER A 321 -14.99 -4.24 -27.27
C SER A 321 -15.26 -2.76 -26.96
N ALA A 322 -14.42 -1.82 -27.40
CA ALA A 322 -14.56 -0.39 -27.09
C ALA A 322 -14.72 0.48 -28.35
N SER A 323 -15.59 1.48 -28.27
CA SER A 323 -15.71 2.57 -29.26
C SER A 323 -14.46 3.45 -29.31
N THR A 324 -14.29 4.25 -30.36
CA THR A 324 -13.12 5.15 -30.49
C THR A 324 -12.92 6.07 -29.28
N HIS A 325 -14.01 6.61 -28.72
CA HIS A 325 -13.95 7.44 -27.52
C HIS A 325 -13.57 6.63 -26.27
N GLU A 326 -14.14 5.43 -26.09
CA GLU A 326 -13.78 4.54 -24.99
C GLU A 326 -12.32 4.06 -25.08
N ARG A 327 -11.77 3.87 -26.29
CA ARG A 327 -10.35 3.51 -26.48
C ARG A 327 -9.42 4.62 -26.02
N GLN A 328 -9.67 5.86 -26.42
CA GLN A 328 -8.89 7.02 -25.94
C GLN A 328 -8.97 7.16 -24.42
N TRP A 329 -10.14 6.86 -23.84
CA TRP A 329 -10.34 6.84 -22.40
C TRP A 329 -9.50 5.73 -21.72
N ILE A 330 -9.53 4.51 -22.25
CA ILE A 330 -8.77 3.37 -21.76
C ILE A 330 -7.26 3.65 -21.82
N GLU A 331 -6.76 4.16 -22.96
CA GLU A 331 -5.36 4.55 -23.13
C GLU A 331 -4.93 5.54 -22.05
N MET A 332 -5.73 6.60 -21.83
CA MET A 332 -5.43 7.59 -20.80
C MET A 332 -5.44 6.98 -19.38
N LEU A 333 -6.36 6.06 -19.06
CA LEU A 333 -6.36 5.37 -17.77
C LEU A 333 -5.13 4.47 -17.58
N ILE A 334 -4.71 3.75 -18.62
CA ILE A 334 -3.52 2.89 -18.60
C ILE A 334 -2.25 3.74 -18.40
N GLU A 335 -2.12 4.84 -19.15
CA GLU A 335 -0.99 5.78 -19.01
C GLU A 335 -0.88 6.38 -17.60
N ASP A 336 -2.02 6.70 -16.98
CA ASP A 336 -2.08 7.19 -15.59
C ASP A 336 -1.94 6.05 -14.55
N GLY A 337 -1.79 4.80 -15.00
CA GLY A 337 -1.61 3.62 -14.15
C GLY A 337 -2.85 3.26 -13.33
N ARG A 338 -4.05 3.46 -13.88
CA ARG A 338 -5.34 3.24 -13.21
C ARG A 338 -5.90 1.85 -13.50
N SER A 339 -6.42 1.23 -12.45
CA SER A 339 -7.24 0.02 -12.58
C SER A 339 -8.70 0.41 -12.84
N PHE A 340 -9.37 -0.30 -13.74
CA PHE A 340 -10.75 0.00 -14.12
C PHE A 340 -11.51 -1.27 -14.53
N TYR A 341 -12.83 -1.29 -14.35
CA TYR A 341 -13.69 -2.36 -14.86
C TYR A 341 -14.50 -1.87 -16.08
N LEU A 342 -14.62 -2.70 -17.13
CA LEU A 342 -15.41 -2.42 -18.33
C LEU A 342 -16.73 -3.20 -18.34
N SER A 343 -17.80 -2.56 -17.90
CA SER A 343 -19.15 -3.16 -17.78
C SER A 343 -19.63 -3.85 -19.07
N LYS A 344 -19.67 -3.13 -20.20
CA LYS A 344 -20.16 -3.66 -21.48
C LYS A 344 -19.30 -4.82 -22.01
N ALA A 345 -18.01 -4.79 -21.73
CA ALA A 345 -17.06 -5.76 -22.24
C ALA A 345 -16.89 -6.97 -21.29
N GLY A 346 -17.35 -6.86 -20.04
CA GLY A 346 -17.32 -7.93 -19.06
C GLY A 346 -15.93 -8.21 -18.46
N TRP A 347 -14.98 -7.27 -18.55
CA TRP A 347 -13.62 -7.49 -18.05
C TRP A 347 -13.01 -6.27 -17.36
N GLY A 348 -12.04 -6.49 -16.48
CA GLY A 348 -11.30 -5.44 -15.77
C GLY A 348 -9.82 -5.41 -16.10
N TYR A 349 -9.19 -4.26 -15.87
CA TYR A 349 -7.76 -4.04 -16.00
C TYR A 349 -7.14 -3.74 -14.64
N LEU A 350 -6.11 -4.50 -14.26
CA LEU A 350 -5.32 -4.32 -13.07
C LEU A 350 -3.97 -3.69 -13.44
N ALA A 351 -3.87 -2.37 -13.32
CA ALA A 351 -2.64 -1.64 -13.63
C ALA A 351 -1.43 -2.01 -12.75
N ARG A 352 -1.67 -2.44 -11.50
CA ARG A 352 -0.61 -2.78 -10.54
C ARG A 352 -1.03 -3.98 -9.68
N PRO A 353 -0.17 -4.99 -9.50
CA PRO A 353 -0.43 -6.14 -8.65
C PRO A 353 -0.30 -5.76 -7.16
N SER A 354 -1.25 -4.96 -6.67
CA SER A 354 -1.32 -4.56 -5.27
C SER A 354 -2.74 -4.67 -4.73
N VAL A 355 -2.87 -4.94 -3.43
CA VAL A 355 -4.17 -5.11 -2.79
C VAL A 355 -5.07 -3.90 -2.95
N ASN A 356 -4.52 -2.68 -2.91
CA ASN A 356 -5.32 -1.47 -3.04
C ASN A 356 -5.92 -1.33 -4.45
N HIS A 357 -5.15 -1.66 -5.49
CA HIS A 357 -5.64 -1.62 -6.88
C HIS A 357 -6.66 -2.73 -7.13
N ALA A 358 -6.35 -3.96 -6.73
CA ALA A 358 -7.23 -5.10 -6.86
C ALA A 358 -8.55 -4.89 -6.09
N ALA A 359 -8.51 -4.35 -4.87
CA ALA A 359 -9.73 -4.11 -4.08
C ALA A 359 -10.56 -2.94 -4.63
N SER A 360 -9.90 -1.93 -5.22
CA SER A 360 -10.62 -0.84 -5.91
C SER A 360 -11.33 -1.38 -7.16
N LEU A 361 -10.66 -2.23 -7.94
CA LEU A 361 -11.24 -2.91 -9.10
C LEU A 361 -12.39 -3.85 -8.71
N ALA A 362 -12.21 -4.65 -7.66
CA ALA A 362 -13.25 -5.52 -7.10
C ALA A 362 -14.49 -4.73 -6.69
N MET A 363 -14.31 -3.57 -6.05
CA MET A 363 -15.43 -2.72 -5.65
C MET A 363 -16.10 -2.04 -6.85
N GLN A 364 -15.36 -1.68 -7.89
CA GLN A 364 -15.96 -1.21 -9.15
C GLN A 364 -16.82 -2.30 -9.78
N PHE A 365 -16.33 -3.55 -9.83
CA PHE A 365 -17.10 -4.70 -10.32
C PHE A 365 -18.38 -4.94 -9.49
N VAL A 366 -18.27 -4.94 -8.15
CA VAL A 366 -19.43 -5.06 -7.25
C VAL A 366 -20.45 -3.96 -7.52
N HIS A 367 -20.00 -2.71 -7.62
CA HIS A 367 -20.86 -1.57 -7.89
C HIS A 367 -21.53 -1.67 -9.27
N ASP A 368 -20.82 -2.17 -10.26
CA ASP A 368 -21.34 -2.40 -11.61
C ASP A 368 -22.52 -3.37 -11.59
N GLN A 369 -22.37 -4.52 -10.94
CA GLN A 369 -23.40 -5.56 -10.84
C GLN A 369 -24.66 -5.06 -10.13
N ILE A 370 -24.52 -4.31 -9.04
CA ILE A 370 -25.68 -3.85 -8.25
C ILE A 370 -26.40 -2.63 -8.84
N THR A 371 -25.79 -1.94 -9.81
CA THR A 371 -26.38 -0.76 -10.49
C THR A 371 -26.86 -1.03 -11.91
N GLY A 372 -26.65 -2.24 -12.44
CA GLY A 372 -27.00 -2.59 -13.83
C GLY A 372 -26.04 -1.99 -14.87
N GLY A 373 -24.78 -1.80 -14.46
CA GLY A 373 -23.69 -1.41 -15.33
C GLY A 373 -23.38 0.10 -15.37
N SER A 374 -22.12 0.42 -15.12
CA SER A 374 -21.50 1.73 -15.32
C SER A 374 -21.11 1.92 -16.79
N SER A 375 -21.49 3.05 -17.39
CA SER A 375 -20.99 3.40 -18.72
C SER A 375 -19.58 3.96 -18.60
N LEU A 376 -18.63 3.38 -19.34
CA LEU A 376 -17.38 4.07 -19.64
C LEU A 376 -17.55 5.06 -20.77
N GLY A 377 -16.51 5.89 -20.93
CA GLY A 377 -16.51 6.98 -21.89
C GLY A 377 -17.01 8.29 -21.27
N PHE A 378 -16.62 8.58 -20.03
CA PHE A 378 -16.94 9.84 -19.36
C PHE A 378 -16.64 11.03 -20.28
N ARG A 379 -17.60 11.96 -20.34
CA ARG A 379 -17.49 13.23 -21.05
C ARG A 379 -17.31 14.31 -20.01
N PHE A 380 -16.22 15.06 -20.12
CA PHE A 380 -15.96 16.18 -19.23
C PHE A 380 -16.36 17.49 -19.89
N PRO A 381 -16.97 18.42 -19.13
CA PRO A 381 -17.15 18.40 -17.66
C PRO A 381 -18.37 17.61 -17.14
N GLU A 382 -19.27 17.14 -17.99
CA GLU A 382 -20.63 16.68 -17.64
C GLU A 382 -20.66 15.48 -16.69
N ASP A 383 -19.69 14.57 -16.79
CA ASP A 383 -19.63 13.35 -15.99
C ASP A 383 -18.66 13.45 -14.80
N PHE A 384 -18.20 14.66 -14.46
CA PHE A 384 -17.21 14.80 -13.40
C PHE A 384 -17.70 14.31 -12.03
N THR A 385 -18.95 14.63 -11.66
CA THR A 385 -19.58 14.17 -10.41
C THR A 385 -19.75 12.64 -10.39
N ARG A 386 -20.12 12.04 -11.53
CA ARG A 386 -20.19 10.57 -11.70
C ARG A 386 -18.83 9.92 -11.48
N MET A 387 -17.77 10.50 -12.03
CA MET A 387 -16.42 9.97 -11.83
C MET A 387 -15.96 10.12 -10.38
N ILE A 388 -16.21 11.26 -9.72
CA ILE A 388 -15.91 11.45 -8.29
C ILE A 388 -16.61 10.36 -7.45
N TRP A 389 -17.87 10.07 -7.76
CA TRP A 389 -18.63 9.04 -7.06
C TRP A 389 -18.03 7.64 -7.25
N ILE A 390 -17.69 7.24 -8.48
CA ILE A 390 -17.09 5.93 -8.75
C ILE A 390 -15.74 5.79 -8.04
N GLU A 391 -14.92 6.85 -8.03
CA GLU A 391 -13.68 6.89 -7.26
C GLU A 391 -13.94 6.78 -5.75
N ALA A 392 -15.01 7.42 -5.23
CA ALA A 392 -15.40 7.30 -3.82
C ALA A 392 -15.82 5.87 -3.44
N VAL A 393 -16.63 5.23 -4.27
CA VAL A 393 -17.07 3.84 -4.09
C VAL A 393 -15.88 2.90 -4.14
N ALA A 394 -15.03 3.00 -5.16
CA ALA A 394 -13.83 2.19 -5.31
C ALA A 394 -12.89 2.35 -4.10
N TYR A 395 -12.71 3.58 -3.63
CA TYR A 395 -11.90 3.86 -2.45
C TYR A 395 -12.51 3.26 -1.18
N PHE A 396 -13.82 3.41 -0.97
CA PHE A 396 -14.55 2.85 0.16
C PHE A 396 -14.38 1.32 0.25
N GLY A 397 -14.63 0.58 -0.85
CA GLY A 397 -14.44 -0.87 -0.84
C GLY A 397 -12.99 -1.27 -0.60
N SER A 398 -12.03 -0.54 -1.17
CA SER A 398 -10.63 -0.79 -0.90
C SER A 398 -10.23 -0.59 0.57
N LYS A 399 -10.93 0.30 1.30
CA LYS A 399 -10.74 0.53 2.74
C LYS A 399 -11.38 -0.55 3.60
N ILE A 400 -12.45 -1.19 3.14
CA ILE A 400 -12.98 -2.40 3.78
C ILE A 400 -11.91 -3.49 3.77
N ILE A 401 -11.26 -3.71 2.62
CA ILE A 401 -10.19 -4.71 2.48
C ILE A 401 -8.92 -4.28 3.22
N ASN A 402 -8.50 -3.02 3.09
CA ASN A 402 -7.33 -2.48 3.76
C ASN A 402 -7.70 -1.29 4.68
N PRO A 403 -8.16 -1.55 5.92
CA PRO A 403 -8.53 -0.51 6.90
C PRO A 403 -7.43 0.52 7.16
N LYS A 404 -6.16 0.11 7.05
CA LYS A 404 -4.97 0.95 7.28
C LYS A 404 -4.59 1.80 6.06
N ARG A 405 -5.21 1.61 4.88
CA ARG A 405 -5.07 2.51 3.71
C ARG A 405 -5.47 3.93 4.14
N LYS A 406 -4.82 4.97 3.62
CA LYS A 406 -5.14 6.38 3.94
C LYS A 406 -5.16 7.21 2.67
N SER A 407 -6.17 8.07 2.55
CA SER A 407 -6.24 9.07 1.48
C SER A 407 -5.28 10.20 1.82
N ASP A 408 -4.83 10.92 0.80
CA ASP A 408 -4.12 12.16 1.05
C ASP A 408 -5.16 13.22 1.42
N THR A 409 -4.87 14.03 2.44
CA THR A 409 -5.72 15.18 2.77
C THR A 409 -5.46 16.34 1.80
N LEU A 410 -6.37 17.31 1.73
CA LEU A 410 -6.11 18.56 1.00
C LEU A 410 -4.84 19.26 1.51
N PHE A 411 -4.54 19.15 2.81
CA PHE A 411 -3.30 19.65 3.40
C PHE A 411 -2.07 18.91 2.88
N ASP A 412 -2.11 17.56 2.88
CA ASP A 412 -1.01 16.72 2.38
C ASP A 412 -0.71 17.04 0.90
N ILE A 413 -1.75 17.20 0.09
CA ILE A 413 -1.64 17.50 -1.33
C ILE A 413 -1.06 18.90 -1.53
N ARG A 414 -1.59 19.92 -0.84
CA ARG A 414 -1.08 21.30 -0.91
C ARG A 414 0.40 21.39 -0.50
N SER A 415 0.79 20.68 0.55
CA SER A 415 2.18 20.59 0.99
C SER A 415 3.07 19.95 -0.07
N SER A 416 2.63 18.85 -0.69
CA SER A 416 3.39 18.15 -1.72
C SER A 416 3.63 19.00 -2.97
N LEU A 417 2.64 19.79 -3.41
CA LEU A 417 2.76 20.65 -4.60
C LEU A 417 3.64 21.87 -4.36
N SER A 418 3.62 22.43 -3.15
CA SER A 418 4.51 23.54 -2.79
C SER A 418 5.99 23.16 -2.91
N SER A 419 6.30 21.87 -2.70
CA SER A 419 7.66 21.33 -2.83
C SER A 419 8.06 20.94 -4.26
N ARG A 420 7.11 20.81 -5.19
CA ARG A 420 7.34 20.41 -6.59
C ARG A 420 7.15 21.60 -7.52
N ARG A 421 8.19 22.42 -7.71
CA ARG A 421 8.21 23.45 -8.76
C ARG A 421 8.17 22.76 -10.14
N GLY A 422 7.14 23.02 -10.95
CA GLY A 422 7.10 22.66 -12.38
C GLY A 422 6.18 21.50 -12.82
N ASN A 423 5.26 20.98 -12.00
CA ASN A 423 4.25 20.01 -12.47
C ASN A 423 2.86 20.67 -12.63
N ASP A 424 2.62 21.23 -13.82
CA ASP A 424 1.39 21.97 -14.13
C ASP A 424 0.13 21.08 -14.03
N ARG A 425 0.21 19.80 -14.41
CA ARG A 425 -0.94 18.87 -14.35
C ARG A 425 -1.41 18.61 -12.92
N GLY A 426 -0.47 18.38 -12.00
CA GLY A 426 -0.79 18.20 -10.58
C GLY A 426 -1.41 19.46 -9.95
N GLN A 427 -0.95 20.64 -10.38
CA GLN A 427 -1.54 21.91 -9.94
C GLN A 427 -2.94 22.13 -10.51
N GLU A 428 -3.16 21.83 -11.79
CA GLU A 428 -4.49 21.90 -12.41
C GLU A 428 -5.50 20.98 -11.71
N ALA A 429 -5.12 19.72 -11.45
CA ALA A 429 -5.96 18.77 -10.75
C ALA A 429 -6.35 19.24 -9.35
N LEU A 430 -5.41 19.80 -8.58
CA LEU A 430 -5.72 20.35 -7.26
C LEU A 430 -6.64 21.58 -7.37
N ARG A 431 -6.38 22.50 -8.30
CA ARG A 431 -7.24 23.68 -8.50
C ARG A 431 -8.67 23.27 -8.87
N LEU A 432 -8.82 22.28 -9.74
CA LEU A 432 -10.13 21.70 -10.08
C LEU A 432 -10.78 21.08 -8.84
N ALA A 433 -10.06 20.27 -8.06
CA ALA A 433 -10.60 19.65 -6.86
C ALA A 433 -11.06 20.68 -5.81
N LEU A 434 -10.27 21.72 -5.57
CA LEU A 434 -10.61 22.82 -4.66
C LEU A 434 -11.81 23.63 -5.17
N SER A 435 -11.85 23.92 -6.48
CA SER A 435 -12.97 24.62 -7.10
C SER A 435 -14.26 23.83 -6.98
N GLN A 436 -14.21 22.52 -7.20
CA GLN A 436 -15.36 21.63 -7.07
C GLN A 436 -15.84 21.55 -5.62
N LYS A 437 -14.93 21.45 -4.65
CA LYS A 437 -15.30 21.52 -3.22
C LYS A 437 -15.97 22.84 -2.84
N MET A 438 -15.53 23.96 -3.43
CA MET A 438 -16.19 25.24 -3.21
C MET A 438 -17.61 25.24 -3.80
N VAL A 439 -17.81 24.68 -5.00
CA VAL A 439 -19.15 24.52 -5.59
C VAL A 439 -20.06 23.71 -4.67
N GLU A 440 -19.58 22.57 -4.16
CA GLU A 440 -20.32 21.70 -3.24
C GLU A 440 -20.71 22.43 -1.94
N LEU A 441 -19.80 23.21 -1.36
CA LEU A 441 -20.07 23.99 -0.15
C LEU A 441 -21.07 25.13 -0.39
N MET A 442 -20.96 25.82 -1.53
CA MET A 442 -21.87 26.90 -1.88
C MET A 442 -23.28 26.39 -2.18
N ASP A 443 -23.39 25.24 -2.88
CA ASP A 443 -24.67 24.57 -3.11
C ASP A 443 -25.31 24.15 -1.78
N ALA A 444 -24.56 23.53 -0.87
CA ALA A 444 -25.07 23.14 0.46
C ALA A 444 -25.50 24.34 1.32
N ALA A 445 -24.87 25.50 1.15
CA ALA A 445 -25.22 26.74 1.84
C ALA A 445 -26.37 27.52 1.18
N GLY A 446 -26.92 27.04 0.04
CA GLY A 446 -27.90 27.79 -0.75
C GLY A 446 -27.36 29.12 -1.31
N ALA A 447 -26.04 29.24 -1.45
CA ALA A 447 -25.37 30.47 -1.89
C ALA A 447 -25.36 30.62 -3.42
N LYS A 448 -24.94 31.80 -3.91
CA LYS A 448 -24.84 32.07 -5.36
C LYS A 448 -23.89 31.09 -6.04
N LYS A 449 -24.32 30.50 -7.17
CA LYS A 449 -23.47 29.61 -7.97
C LYS A 449 -22.19 30.32 -8.42
N ILE A 450 -21.06 29.63 -8.24
CA ILE A 450 -19.77 30.05 -8.78
C ILE A 450 -19.42 29.25 -10.03
N THR A 451 -18.67 29.88 -10.94
CA THR A 451 -18.15 29.20 -12.12
C THR A 451 -16.98 28.30 -11.71
N PRO A 452 -17.06 26.98 -11.92
CA PRO A 452 -15.97 26.09 -11.58
C PRO A 452 -14.76 26.31 -12.50
N PHE A 453 -13.56 26.16 -11.94
CA PHE A 453 -12.32 26.11 -12.70
C PHE A 453 -12.37 24.97 -13.72
N ARG A 454 -11.95 25.23 -14.96
CA ARG A 454 -11.81 24.21 -16.00
C ARG A 454 -10.34 24.01 -16.34
N PRO A 455 -9.77 22.81 -16.13
CA PRO A 455 -8.38 22.53 -16.50
C PRO A 455 -8.23 22.42 -18.01
N LYS A 456 -6.99 22.56 -18.49
CA LYS A 456 -6.67 22.39 -19.92
C LYS A 456 -6.58 20.91 -20.29
N HIS A 457 -6.12 20.06 -19.37
CA HIS A 457 -5.89 18.64 -19.63
C HIS A 457 -7.02 17.74 -19.13
N LYS A 458 -7.42 16.75 -19.95
CA LYS A 458 -8.41 15.72 -19.55
C LYS A 458 -7.95 14.90 -18.34
N SER A 459 -6.66 14.59 -18.26
CA SER A 459 -6.07 13.86 -17.10
C SER A 459 -6.19 14.62 -15.79
N SER A 460 -6.27 15.96 -15.81
CA SER A 460 -6.52 16.78 -14.62
C SER A 460 -7.90 16.48 -14.00
N TRP A 461 -8.91 16.15 -14.82
CA TRP A 461 -10.24 15.73 -14.33
C TRP A 461 -10.17 14.37 -13.64
N ILE A 462 -9.47 13.40 -14.22
CA ILE A 462 -9.26 12.07 -13.61
C ILE A 462 -8.55 12.21 -12.26
N ALA A 463 -7.45 12.96 -12.24
CA ALA A 463 -6.68 13.18 -11.02
C ALA A 463 -7.53 13.89 -9.95
N ALA A 464 -8.30 14.93 -10.31
CA ALA A 464 -9.18 15.62 -9.38
C ALA A 464 -10.30 14.71 -8.85
N ALA A 465 -10.92 13.90 -9.72
CA ALA A 465 -11.97 12.95 -9.34
C ALA A 465 -11.44 11.92 -8.35
N HIS A 466 -10.23 11.40 -8.60
CA HIS A 466 -9.57 10.48 -7.68
C HIS A 466 -9.31 11.10 -6.31
N LEU A 467 -8.85 12.36 -6.26
CA LEU A 467 -8.60 13.07 -5.00
C LEU A 467 -9.89 13.26 -4.20
N LEU A 468 -10.93 13.80 -4.83
CA LEU A 468 -12.21 14.05 -4.18
C LEU A 468 -12.92 12.75 -3.78
N GLY A 469 -12.90 11.75 -4.67
CA GLY A 469 -13.44 10.43 -4.42
C GLY A 469 -12.74 9.76 -3.24
N ALA A 470 -11.40 9.79 -3.18
CA ALA A 470 -10.65 9.24 -2.06
C ALA A 470 -10.99 9.90 -0.71
N LEU A 471 -11.24 11.21 -0.69
CA LEU A 471 -11.69 11.92 0.52
C LEU A 471 -13.10 11.50 0.95
N ALA A 472 -14.03 11.43 0.00
CA ALA A 472 -15.41 11.01 0.26
C ALA A 472 -15.49 9.54 0.70
N GLY A 473 -14.79 8.64 0.01
CA GLY A 473 -14.72 7.22 0.33
C GLY A 473 -14.05 6.94 1.68
N GLU A 474 -13.00 7.69 2.05
CA GLU A 474 -12.41 7.62 3.39
C GLU A 474 -13.44 8.04 4.44
N ARG A 475 -14.12 9.18 4.29
CA ARG A 475 -15.17 9.61 5.24
C ARG A 475 -16.30 8.60 5.36
N LEU A 476 -16.81 8.09 4.25
CA LEU A 476 -17.85 7.05 4.23
C LEU A 476 -17.40 5.79 4.99
N TYR A 477 -16.16 5.34 4.78
CA TYR A 477 -15.59 4.22 5.53
C TYR A 477 -15.49 4.50 7.03
N HIS A 478 -15.06 5.69 7.43
CA HIS A 478 -14.98 6.05 8.85
C HIS A 478 -16.35 6.12 9.52
N GLY A 479 -17.35 6.69 8.84
CA GLY A 479 -18.74 6.66 9.32
C GLY A 479 -19.25 5.23 9.48
N TYR A 480 -19.04 4.38 8.47
CA TYR A 480 -19.43 2.96 8.50
C TYR A 480 -18.74 2.24 9.66
N ARG A 481 -17.42 2.42 9.80
CA ARG A 481 -16.62 1.73 10.83
C ARG A 481 -16.97 2.17 12.25
N LYS A 482 -17.38 3.43 12.44
CA LYS A 482 -17.84 3.98 13.73
C LYS A 482 -19.32 3.72 14.01
N ASN A 483 -20.03 2.98 13.15
CA ASN A 483 -21.48 2.75 13.22
C ASN A 483 -22.32 4.05 13.20
N LEU A 484 -21.81 5.11 12.57
CA LEU A 484 -22.57 6.34 12.34
C LEU A 484 -23.54 6.22 11.15
N ILE A 485 -23.26 5.26 10.26
CA ILE A 485 -24.12 4.88 9.14
C ILE A 485 -24.24 3.35 9.12
N SER A 486 -25.45 2.85 8.89
CA SER A 486 -25.73 1.41 8.91
C SER A 486 -25.28 0.74 7.59
N ALA A 487 -25.04 -0.58 7.63
CA ALA A 487 -24.71 -1.35 6.43
C ALA A 487 -25.82 -1.30 5.38
N SER A 488 -27.10 -1.29 5.79
CA SER A 488 -28.24 -1.15 4.88
C SER A 488 -28.29 0.23 4.25
N THR A 489 -27.99 1.30 5.00
CA THR A 489 -27.89 2.66 4.45
C THR A 489 -26.76 2.77 3.43
N VAL A 490 -25.57 2.23 3.74
CA VAL A 490 -24.45 2.17 2.78
C VAL A 490 -24.87 1.41 1.53
N ALA A 491 -25.47 0.22 1.68
CA ALA A 491 -25.91 -0.60 0.55
C ALA A 491 -27.01 0.09 -0.28
N ALA A 492 -27.88 0.91 0.33
CA ALA A 492 -28.88 1.70 -0.38
C ALA A 492 -28.23 2.84 -1.20
N VAL A 493 -27.24 3.52 -0.62
CA VAL A 493 -26.46 4.55 -1.31
C VAL A 493 -25.69 3.96 -2.49
N LEU A 494 -25.05 2.81 -2.31
CA LEU A 494 -24.29 2.13 -3.37
C LEU A 494 -25.16 1.62 -4.53
N ARG A 495 -26.48 1.44 -4.34
CA ARG A 495 -27.41 1.01 -5.38
C ARG A 495 -27.99 2.16 -6.21
N LYS A 496 -27.68 3.41 -5.87
CA LYS A 496 -28.22 4.57 -6.60
C LYS A 496 -27.76 4.53 -8.07
N PRO A 497 -28.68 4.68 -9.05
CA PRO A 497 -28.37 4.48 -10.46
C PRO A 497 -27.49 5.60 -11.03
N LEU A 498 -26.40 5.23 -11.69
CA LEU A 498 -25.44 6.15 -12.32
C LEU A 498 -25.98 6.87 -13.58
N LYS A 499 -26.83 6.18 -14.34
CA LYS A 499 -27.32 6.60 -15.66
C LYS A 499 -28.57 7.49 -15.60
N HIS A 500 -29.00 7.91 -14.41
CA HIS A 500 -30.16 8.76 -14.25
C HIS A 500 -29.81 10.20 -14.68
N ASP A 501 -30.67 10.85 -15.49
CA ASP A 501 -30.48 12.25 -15.94
C ASP A 501 -30.42 13.24 -14.75
N GLY A 502 -30.94 12.83 -13.59
CA GLY A 502 -30.83 13.56 -12.31
C GLY A 502 -29.70 13.10 -11.37
N PHE A 503 -28.64 12.45 -11.87
CA PHE A 503 -27.56 11.94 -10.99
C PHE A 503 -26.93 13.05 -10.12
N ASP A 504 -26.86 14.30 -10.58
CA ASP A 504 -26.31 15.39 -9.78
C ASP A 504 -27.11 15.66 -8.49
N LEU A 505 -28.42 15.42 -8.49
CA LEU A 505 -29.25 15.50 -7.28
C LEU A 505 -28.91 14.34 -6.32
N ILE A 506 -28.80 13.12 -6.85
CA ILE A 506 -28.38 11.94 -6.09
C ILE A 506 -26.99 12.17 -5.48
N TYR A 507 -26.07 12.72 -6.26
CA TYR A 507 -24.71 13.03 -5.82
C TYR A 507 -24.71 14.03 -4.66
N ARG A 508 -25.53 15.09 -4.73
CA ARG A 508 -25.68 16.08 -3.66
C ARG A 508 -26.21 15.44 -2.37
N GLU A 509 -27.31 14.69 -2.44
CA GLU A 509 -27.89 13.99 -1.28
C GLU A 509 -26.87 13.08 -0.60
N VAL A 510 -26.12 12.29 -1.40
CA VAL A 510 -25.11 11.37 -0.89
C VAL A 510 -23.92 12.14 -0.31
N LEU A 511 -23.51 13.23 -0.94
CA LEU A 511 -22.40 14.04 -0.46
C LEU A 511 -22.73 14.74 0.86
N GLU A 512 -23.94 15.28 1.02
CA GLU A 512 -24.40 15.88 2.29
C GLU A 512 -24.35 14.86 3.42
N MET A 513 -24.82 13.63 3.17
CA MET A 513 -24.72 12.52 4.12
C MET A 513 -23.25 12.23 4.50
N ILE A 514 -22.34 12.21 3.52
CA ILE A 514 -20.92 11.92 3.75
C ILE A 514 -20.21 13.08 4.48
N GLU A 515 -20.52 14.32 4.17
CA GLU A 515 -19.92 15.51 4.80
C GLU A 515 -20.42 15.70 6.24
N ALA A 516 -21.60 15.19 6.59
CA ALA A 516 -22.09 15.11 7.97
C ALA A 516 -21.28 14.12 8.85
N LEU A 517 -20.48 13.23 8.25
CA LEU A 517 -19.63 12.29 8.98
C LEU A 517 -18.34 12.97 9.46
N PRO A 518 -17.80 12.57 10.64
CA PRO A 518 -16.61 13.19 11.21
C PRO A 518 -15.38 12.99 10.32
N ALA A 519 -14.55 14.03 10.23
CA ALA A 519 -13.28 13.96 9.51
C ALA A 519 -12.35 12.88 10.13
N PRO A 520 -11.67 12.08 9.29
CA PRO A 520 -10.97 10.88 9.74
C PRO A 520 -9.60 11.14 10.41
N PHE A 521 -8.90 12.19 9.98
CA PHE A 521 -7.59 12.66 10.46
C PHE A 521 -7.24 14.02 9.81
N ARG A 522 -6.27 14.76 10.37
CA ARG A 522 -5.82 16.06 9.84
C ARG A 522 -4.72 15.94 8.79
N SER A 523 -3.75 15.03 8.98
CA SER A 523 -2.75 14.65 7.96
C SER A 523 -2.44 13.15 7.98
N LYS A 524 -2.18 12.57 6.82
CA LYS A 524 -1.73 11.18 6.69
C LYS A 524 -0.38 10.92 7.36
N LYS A 525 0.47 11.95 7.47
CA LYS A 525 1.80 11.89 8.11
C LYS A 525 1.73 11.88 9.65
N GLU A 526 0.66 12.41 10.24
CA GLU A 526 0.51 12.45 11.71
C GLU A 526 0.21 11.06 12.30
N LYS A 527 -0.55 10.23 11.58
CA LYS A 527 -0.96 8.88 12.03
C LYS A 527 0.03 7.75 11.69
N LEU A 528 1.19 8.00 11.09
CA LEU A 528 2.20 6.98 10.75
C LEU A 528 3.56 7.48 11.19
#